data_AF-A0A380E574-F1
#
_entry.id   AF-A0A380E574-F1
#
_cell.length_a   1.000
_cell.length_b   1.000
_cell.length_c   1.000
_cell.angle_alpha   90.00
_cell.angle_beta   90.00
_cell.angle_gamma   90.00
#
_symmetry.space_group_name_H-M   'P 1'
#
loop_
_entity.id
_entity.type
_entity.pdbx_description
1 polymer ?
#
loop_
_entity_poly.entity_id
_entity_poly.type
_entity_poly.pdbx_seq_one_letter_code
_entity_poly.pdbx_strand_id
1 'polypeptide(L)'
;MLVNNRDWLGQISLISFLRDYGKHVGVNYMLGKDSIQSRLEHGISYTEFTYTILQAIDFGHLNRELNCKIQVGGSDQWVISRVVLN
;
A
#
# COMPACT_ATOMS: atom_id res chain seq x y z
N MET A 1 5.51 21.09 -0.47
CA MET A 1 4.38 20.86 0.43
C MET A 1 4.61 19.55 1.15
N LEU A 2 4.42 19.51 2.47
CA LEU A 2 4.53 18.30 3.27
C LEU A 2 3.10 17.83 3.62
N VAL A 3 2.85 16.53 3.53
CA VAL A 3 1.54 15.92 3.82
C VAL A 3 1.72 14.78 4.82
N ASN A 4 0.66 14.48 5.59
CA ASN A 4 0.67 13.42 6.59
C ASN A 4 -0.46 12.43 6.29
N ASN A 5 -0.13 11.14 6.12
CA ASN A 5 -1.13 10.14 5.77
C ASN A 5 -2.16 9.86 6.87
N ARG A 6 -1.90 10.27 8.11
CA ARG A 6 -2.89 10.24 9.19
C ARG A 6 -4.16 11.02 8.83
N ASP A 7 -4.03 12.07 8.00
CA ASP A 7 -5.14 12.94 7.63
C ASP A 7 -6.25 12.19 6.88
N TRP A 8 -5.89 11.19 6.06
CA TRP A 8 -6.87 10.34 5.36
C TRP A 8 -6.97 8.94 5.94
N LEU A 9 -5.87 8.27 6.30
CA LEU A 9 -5.91 6.91 6.84
C LEU A 9 -6.65 6.84 8.18
N GLY A 10 -6.52 7.89 9.01
CA GLY A 10 -7.21 7.98 10.30
C GLY A 10 -8.74 8.05 10.19
N GLN A 11 -9.26 8.38 9.00
CA GLN A 11 -10.70 8.46 8.74
C GLN A 11 -11.28 7.13 8.22
N ILE A 12 -10.44 6.15 7.89
CA ILE A 12 -10.87 4.88 7.31
C ILE A 12 -11.21 3.90 8.43
N SER A 13 -12.49 3.56 8.57
CA SER A 13 -12.90 2.46 9.44
C SER A 13 -12.38 1.11 8.91
N LEU A 14 -12.20 0.12 9.80
CA LEU A 14 -11.78 -1.23 9.37
C LEU A 14 -12.73 -1.84 8.33
N ILE A 15 -14.04 -1.64 8.47
CA ILE A 15 -15.03 -2.14 7.51
C ILE A 15 -14.84 -1.47 6.15
N SER A 16 -14.66 -0.14 6.13
CA SER A 16 -14.38 0.62 4.91
C SER A 16 -13.06 0.17 4.27
N PHE A 17 -12.02 -0.06 5.08
CA PHE A 17 -10.75 -0.58 4.60
C PHE A 17 -10.92 -1.90 3.82
N LEU A 18 -11.58 -2.88 4.43
CA LEU A 18 -11.79 -4.20 3.82
C LEU A 18 -12.66 -4.12 2.55
N ARG A 19 -13.75 -3.33 2.60
CA ARG A 19 -14.72 -3.21 1.51
C ARG A 19 -14.22 -2.37 0.34
N ASP A 20 -13.51 -1.28 0.60
CA ASP A 20 -13.21 -0.27 -0.41
C ASP A 20 -11.81 -0.47 -0.99
N TYR A 21 -10.90 -1.11 -0.25
CA TYR A 21 -9.52 -1.36 -0.68
C TYR A 21 -9.15 -2.84 -0.67
N GLY A 22 -9.43 -3.54 0.44
CA GLY A 22 -9.05 -4.95 0.62
C GLY A 22 -9.59 -5.87 -0.47
N LYS A 23 -10.83 -5.65 -0.94
CA LYS A 23 -11.44 -6.45 -2.03
C LYS A 23 -10.68 -6.44 -3.35
N HIS A 24 -9.85 -5.42 -3.60
CA HIS A 24 -9.09 -5.27 -4.84
C HIS A 24 -7.71 -5.95 -4.78
N VAL A 25 -7.31 -6.47 -3.61
CA VAL A 25 -5.99 -7.04 -3.38
C VAL A 25 -6.10 -8.54 -3.16
N GLY A 26 -5.62 -9.33 -4.13
CA GLY A 26 -5.54 -10.78 -4.00
C GLY A 26 -4.45 -11.21 -3.02
N VAL A 27 -4.77 -12.11 -2.09
CA VAL A 27 -3.79 -12.64 -1.13
C VAL A 27 -2.62 -13.33 -1.84
N ASN A 28 -2.90 -14.18 -2.84
CA ASN A 28 -1.83 -14.85 -3.60
C ASN A 28 -0.93 -13.87 -4.36
N TYR A 29 -1.49 -12.76 -4.86
CA TYR A 29 -0.71 -11.71 -5.52
C TYR A 29 0.28 -11.05 -4.55
N MET A 30 -0.17 -10.80 -3.31
CA MET A 30 0.67 -10.24 -2.25
C MET A 30 1.77 -11.23 -1.82
N LEU A 31 1.43 -12.50 -1.64
CA LEU A 31 2.39 -13.53 -1.25
C LEU A 31 3.47 -13.79 -2.31
N GLY A 32 3.17 -13.55 -3.59
CA GLY A 32 4.13 -13.66 -4.68
C GLY A 32 5.12 -12.48 -4.79
N LYS A 33 5.13 -11.55 -3.83
CA LYS A 33 6.10 -10.45 -3.77
C LYS A 33 7.31 -10.87 -2.94
N ASP A 34 8.51 -10.72 -3.49
CA ASP A 34 9.77 -11.11 -2.82
C ASP A 34 9.90 -10.54 -1.40
N SER A 35 9.52 -9.27 -1.19
CA SER A 35 9.61 -8.63 0.13
C SER A 35 8.62 -9.17 1.16
N ILE A 36 7.48 -9.71 0.72
CA ILE A 36 6.52 -10.39 1.61
C ILE A 36 6.97 -11.83 1.84
N GLN A 37 7.40 -12.51 0.79
CA GLN A 37 7.84 -13.90 0.84
C GLN A 37 9.05 -14.09 1.77
N SER A 38 10.07 -13.23 1.66
CA SER A 38 11.26 -13.27 2.53
C SER A 38 10.91 -13.12 4.02
N ARG A 39 9.89 -12.31 4.34
CA ARG A 39 9.42 -12.11 5.72
C ARG A 39 8.51 -13.22 6.20
N LEU A 40 7.76 -13.85 5.29
CA LEU A 40 6.87 -14.96 5.60
C LEU A 40 7.64 -16.14 6.21
N GLU A 41 8.85 -16.42 5.72
CA GLU A 41 9.73 -17.48 6.25
C GLU A 41 10.12 -17.27 7.72
N HIS A 42 10.19 -16.02 8.17
CA HIS A 42 10.54 -15.64 9.54
C HIS A 42 9.31 -15.34 10.41
N GLY A 43 8.11 -15.39 9.82
CA GLY A 43 6.87 -14.94 10.42
C GLY A 43 6.62 -13.45 10.15
N ILE A 44 5.49 -13.14 9.52
CA ILE A 44 4.99 -11.78 9.29
C ILE A 44 3.64 -11.63 9.97
N SER A 45 3.44 -10.53 10.70
CA SER A 45 2.13 -10.24 11.29
C SER A 45 1.13 -9.77 10.24
N TYR A 46 -0.17 -9.94 10.52
CA TYR A 46 -1.23 -9.40 9.65
C TYR A 46 -1.11 -7.88 9.49
N THR A 47 -0.70 -7.16 10.53
CA THR A 47 -0.45 -5.71 10.49
C THR A 47 0.64 -5.35 9.50
N GLU A 48 1.76 -6.08 9.50
CA GLU A 48 2.85 -5.85 8.55
C GLU A 48 2.47 -6.25 7.13
N PHE A 49 1.71 -7.34 6.97
CA PHE A 49 1.19 -7.76 5.68
C PHE A 49 0.26 -6.71 5.06
N THR A 50 -0.63 -6.12 5.87
CA THR A 50 -1.59 -5.10 5.41
C THR A 50 -0.97 -3.73 5.20
N TYR A 51 0.23 -3.46 5.71
CA TYR A 51 0.93 -2.19 5.52
C TYR A 51 1.13 -1.81 4.04
N THR A 52 1.41 -2.79 3.19
CA THR A 52 1.53 -2.60 1.73
C THR A 52 0.23 -2.05 1.12
N ILE A 53 -0.93 -2.44 1.65
CA ILE A 53 -2.22 -1.94 1.18
C ILE A 53 -2.38 -0.48 1.60
N LEU A 54 -2.00 -0.12 2.84
CA LEU A 54 -2.05 1.28 3.31
C LEU A 54 -1.18 2.20 2.45
N GLN A 55 0.03 1.78 2.10
CA GLN A 55 0.90 2.57 1.24
C GLN A 55 0.36 2.67 -0.22
N ALA A 56 -0.39 1.68 -0.71
CA ALA A 56 -1.10 1.79 -1.98
C ALA A 56 -2.28 2.79 -1.90
N ILE A 57 -2.98 2.87 -0.76
CA ILE A 57 -4.01 3.87 -0.50
C ILE A 57 -3.40 5.27 -0.54
N ASP A 58 -2.25 5.47 0.10
CA ASP A 58 -1.51 6.75 0.08
C ASP A 58 -1.22 7.18 -1.35
N PHE A 59 -0.66 6.30 -2.18
CA PHE A 59 -0.36 6.65 -3.57
C PHE A 59 -1.61 7.02 -4.37
N GLY A 60 -2.69 6.24 -4.22
CA GLY A 60 -3.96 6.54 -4.88
C GLY A 60 -4.58 7.87 -4.41
N HIS A 61 -4.46 8.20 -3.13
CA HIS A 61 -4.92 9.49 -2.60
C HIS A 61 -4.10 10.65 -3.18
N LEU A 62 -2.77 10.56 -3.15
CA LEU A 62 -1.88 11.58 -3.70
C LEU A 62 -2.05 11.76 -5.21
N ASN A 63 -2.34 10.67 -5.94
CA ASN A 63 -2.65 10.75 -7.36
C ASN A 63 -3.93 11.56 -7.61
N ARG A 64 -5.00 11.32 -6.85
CA ARG A 64 -6.28 12.03 -7.02
C ARG A 64 -6.21 13.49 -6.56
N GLU A 65 -5.65 13.75 -5.39
CA GLU A 65 -5.68 15.09 -4.78
C GLU A 65 -4.57 16.01 -5.30
N LEU A 66 -3.39 15.44 -5.62
CA LEU A 66 -2.19 16.21 -5.96
C LEU A 66 -1.61 15.88 -7.33
N ASN A 67 -2.32 15.07 -8.14
CA ASN A 67 -1.84 14.59 -9.44
C ASN A 67 -0.44 13.95 -9.35
N CYS A 68 -0.14 13.29 -8.24
CA CYS A 68 1.11 12.56 -8.06
C CYS A 68 1.15 11.36 -9.01
N LYS A 69 2.12 11.32 -9.92
CA LYS A 69 2.25 10.25 -10.93
C LYS A 69 3.40 9.28 -10.67
N ILE A 70 4.33 9.66 -9.79
CA ILE A 70 5.55 8.91 -9.51
C ILE A 70 5.74 8.84 -8.00
N GLN A 71 5.95 7.63 -7.50
CA GLN A 71 6.40 7.37 -6.14
C GLN A 71 7.82 6.84 -6.17
N VAL A 72 8.70 7.47 -5.42
CA VAL A 72 10.11 7.06 -5.25
C VAL A 72 10.28 6.52 -3.84
N GLY A 73 11.02 5.42 -3.71
CA GLY A 73 11.27 4.72 -2.45
C GLY A 73 12.56 3.91 -2.50
N GLY A 74 13.04 3.45 -1.34
CA GLY A 74 14.20 2.56 -1.25
C GLY A 74 13.97 1.20 -1.94
N SER A 75 15.03 0.38 -2.05
CA SER A 75 14.97 -0.97 -2.61
C SER A 75 13.86 -1.83 -2.01
N ASP A 76 13.57 -1.63 -0.73
CA ASP A 76 12.62 -2.43 0.04
C ASP A 76 11.16 -1.99 -0.20
N GLN A 77 10.94 -0.85 -0.87
CA GLN A 77 9.61 -0.30 -1.21
C GLN A 77 9.16 -0.65 -2.64
N TRP A 78 9.93 -1.47 -3.36
CA TRP A 78 9.71 -1.82 -4.77
C TRP A 78 8.33 -2.39 -5.10
N VAL A 79 7.61 -2.91 -4.09
CA VAL A 79 6.26 -3.49 -4.29
C VAL A 79 5.23 -2.45 -4.75
N ILE A 80 5.43 -1.16 -4.42
CA ILE A 80 4.45 -0.09 -4.69
C ILE A 80 5.02 0.95 -5.67
N SER A 81 6.32 0.91 -5.94
CA SER A 81 7.00 1.70 -6.97
C SER A 81 6.69 1.18 -8.38
N ARG A 82 5.43 1.17 -8.81
CA ARG A 82 5.10 1.01 -10.25
C ARG A 82 4.65 2.35 -10.79
N VAL A 83 5.45 2.87 -11.73
CA VAL A 83 5.09 3.99 -12.58
C VAL A 83 3.78 3.65 -13.28
N VAL A 84 2.70 4.36 -12.96
CA VAL A 84 1.50 4.35 -13.79
C VAL A 84 1.81 5.31 -14.94
N LEU A 85 2.52 4.82 -15.96
CA LEU A 85 2.46 5.44 -17.28
C LEU A 85 1.14 5.00 -17.90
N ASN A 86 0.17 5.91 -17.91
CA ASN A 86 -0.84 6.07 -18.95
C ASN A 86 -1.29 7.53 -18.95
#